data_AF-A0A6N6N018-F1
#
_entry.id   AF-A0A6N6N018-F1
#
_cell.length_a   1.000
_cell.length_b   1.000
_cell.length_c   1.000
_cell.angle_alpha   90.00
_cell.angle_beta   90.00
_cell.angle_gamma   90.00
#
_symmetry.space_group_name_H-M   'P 1'
#
loop_
_entity.id
_entity.type
_entity.pdbx_description
1 polymer ?
#
loop_
_entity_poly.entity_id
_entity_poly.type
_entity_poly.pdbx_seq_one_letter_code
_entity_poly.pdbx_strand_id
1 'polypeptide(L)'
;MIDGGQAYADDCILFRNDDWCLSGEGLEHRATGYFIPRESVGSRRHEGLWEWPLHMAEKRWCTPSLFREAFLVALDRFNIARDGLLGHSFALGFGIRAGQPTGFEGGFMSLGEIVRPKPAARMPVAEERPARSAGLRATA
;
A
#
# COMPACT_ATOMS: atom_id res chain seq x y z
N MET A 1 -5.37 37.97 -9.56
CA MET A 1 -4.54 37.16 -8.67
C MET A 1 -4.17 35.92 -9.46
N ILE A 2 -2.89 35.77 -9.78
CA ILE A 2 -2.39 34.76 -10.70
C ILE A 2 -2.19 33.49 -9.88
N ASP A 3 -3.05 32.50 -10.07
CA ASP A 3 -2.84 31.12 -9.63
C ASP A 3 -1.82 30.49 -10.59
N GLY A 4 -0.55 30.88 -10.43
CA GLY A 4 0.54 30.56 -11.36
C GLY A 4 1.61 29.63 -10.79
N GLY A 5 1.42 29.13 -9.56
CA GLY A 5 2.42 28.31 -8.87
C GLY A 5 2.24 26.79 -9.03
N GLN A 6 1.04 26.34 -9.42
CA GLN A 6 0.71 24.91 -9.37
C GLN A 6 1.10 24.12 -10.64
N ALA A 7 1.15 24.79 -11.80
CA ALA A 7 1.38 24.11 -13.09
C ALA A 7 2.82 23.63 -13.30
N TYR A 8 3.83 24.29 -12.69
CA TYR A 8 5.23 23.89 -12.81
C TYR A 8 5.64 22.78 -11.84
N ALA A 9 4.88 22.58 -10.76
CA ALA A 9 5.13 21.51 -9.81
C ALA A 9 4.74 20.15 -10.40
N ASP A 10 3.71 20.11 -11.25
CA ASP A 10 3.13 18.87 -11.78
C ASP A 10 4.05 18.15 -12.78
N ASP A 11 4.81 18.89 -13.60
CA ASP A 11 5.76 18.35 -14.60
C ASP A 11 6.97 17.62 -13.95
N CYS A 12 7.21 17.86 -12.66
CA CYS A 12 8.29 17.24 -11.88
C CYS A 12 7.81 16.08 -10.99
N ILE A 13 6.53 15.70 -11.06
CA ILE A 13 5.96 14.63 -10.21
C ILE A 13 6.27 13.26 -10.82
N LEU A 14 6.98 12.44 -10.06
CA LEU A 14 7.34 11.06 -10.40
C LEU A 14 6.30 10.04 -9.93
N PHE A 15 5.53 10.38 -8.89
CA PHE A 15 4.47 9.57 -8.31
C PHE A 15 3.57 10.41 -7.39
N ARG A 16 2.29 10.03 -7.27
CA ARG A 16 1.35 10.66 -6.35
C ARG A 16 0.28 9.67 -5.89
N ASN A 17 -0.06 9.73 -4.60
CA ASN A 17 -1.26 9.15 -4.03
C ASN A 17 -2.03 10.21 -3.20
N ASP A 18 -3.00 9.77 -2.39
CA ASP A 18 -3.87 10.67 -1.64
C ASP A 18 -3.09 11.56 -0.67
N ASP A 19 -2.08 11.01 0.01
CA ASP A 19 -1.33 11.70 1.06
C ASP A 19 0.04 12.20 0.59
N TRP A 20 0.65 11.57 -0.43
CA TRP A 20 2.06 11.78 -0.78
C TRP A 20 2.26 12.14 -2.25
N CYS A 21 3.26 12.99 -2.49
CA CYS A 21 3.78 13.35 -3.80
C CYS A 21 5.29 13.06 -3.81
N LEU A 22 5.78 12.43 -4.87
CA LEU A 22 7.20 12.21 -5.12
C LEU A 22 7.63 13.10 -6.28
N SER A 23 8.68 13.88 -6.08
CA SER A 23 9.35 14.64 -7.13
C SER A 23 10.80 14.19 -7.29
N GLY A 24 11.56 14.83 -8.19
CA GLY A 24 13.01 14.61 -8.31
C GLY A 24 13.79 14.94 -7.05
N GLU A 25 13.25 15.82 -6.20
CA GLU A 25 13.91 16.34 -4.99
C GLU A 25 13.59 15.53 -3.74
N GLY A 26 12.48 14.79 -3.71
CA GLY A 26 12.09 14.06 -2.52
C GLY A 26 10.61 13.73 -2.44
N LEU A 27 10.19 13.31 -1.24
CA LEU A 27 8.84 12.87 -0.94
C LEU A 27 8.14 13.90 -0.03
N GLU A 28 6.99 14.40 -0.47
CA GLU A 28 6.23 15.43 0.23
C GLU A 28 4.85 14.92 0.65
N HIS A 29 4.48 15.14 1.91
CA HIS A 29 3.13 14.92 2.40
C HIS A 29 2.23 16.11 2.06
N ARG A 30 1.23 15.88 1.22
CA ARG A 30 0.45 16.91 0.53
C ARG A 30 -0.37 17.80 1.47
N ALA A 31 -0.86 17.25 2.59
CA ALA A 31 -1.71 18.01 3.51
C ALA A 31 -0.92 18.81 4.55
N THR A 32 0.31 18.41 4.86
CA THR A 32 1.13 19.06 5.91
C THR A 32 2.34 19.81 5.36
N GLY A 33 2.71 19.59 4.09
CA GLY A 33 3.95 20.07 3.50
C GLY A 33 5.20 19.39 4.09
N TYR A 34 5.04 18.29 4.83
CA TYR A 34 6.19 17.58 5.41
C TYR A 34 7.03 16.97 4.31
N PHE A 35 8.32 17.28 4.28
CA PHE A 35 9.21 16.90 3.19
C PHE A 35 10.35 15.99 3.65
N ILE A 36 10.58 14.93 2.88
CA ILE A 36 11.69 14.00 3.02
C ILE A 36 12.61 14.20 1.81
N PRO A 37 13.78 14.84 1.99
CA PRO A 37 14.73 15.06 0.90
C PRO A 37 15.23 13.74 0.31
N ARG A 38 15.41 13.69 -1.00
CA ARG A 38 15.89 12.51 -1.76
C ARG A 38 17.14 11.90 -1.15
N GLU A 39 18.11 12.73 -0.79
CA GLU A 39 19.38 12.33 -0.19
C GLU A 39 19.21 11.63 1.16
N SER A 40 18.11 11.91 1.85
CA SER A 40 17.79 11.32 3.15
C SER A 40 16.92 10.08 3.05
N VAL A 41 16.24 9.80 1.92
CA VAL A 41 15.30 8.67 1.79
C VAL A 41 15.94 7.34 2.17
N GLY A 42 17.23 7.17 1.88
CA GLY A 42 18.02 5.97 2.21
C GLY A 42 18.57 5.90 3.65
N SER A 43 18.34 6.93 4.48
CA SER A 43 18.95 7.08 5.79
C SER A 43 18.64 5.91 6.73
N ARG A 44 19.67 5.54 7.50
CA ARG A 44 19.65 4.42 8.45
C ARG A 44 19.97 4.90 9.86
N ARG A 45 19.36 4.24 10.85
CA ARG A 45 19.74 4.37 12.26
C ARG A 45 20.99 3.55 12.58
N HIS A 46 21.54 3.73 13.78
CA HIS A 46 22.76 3.07 14.24
C HIS A 46 22.69 1.54 14.16
N GLU A 47 21.52 0.96 14.38
CA GLU A 47 21.24 -0.48 14.28
C GLU A 47 20.96 -1.00 12.85
N GLY A 48 21.14 -0.16 11.81
CA GLY A 48 20.93 -0.53 10.40
C GLY A 48 19.46 -0.50 9.94
N LEU A 49 18.52 -0.24 10.85
CA LEU A 49 17.11 -0.02 10.53
C LEU A 49 16.91 1.25 9.70
N TRP A 50 15.88 1.24 8.86
CA TRP A 50 15.51 2.39 8.04
C TRP A 50 14.92 3.49 8.91
N GLU A 51 15.44 4.71 8.75
CA GLU A 51 15.05 5.84 9.58
C GLU A 51 13.59 6.25 9.35
N TRP A 52 13.20 6.42 8.09
CA TRP A 52 11.91 7.02 7.73
C TRP A 52 10.68 6.19 8.11
N PRO A 53 10.65 4.86 7.94
CA PRO A 53 9.56 4.05 8.49
C PRO A 53 9.37 4.22 10.01
N LEU A 54 10.46 4.35 10.76
CA LEU A 54 10.39 4.57 12.21
C LEU A 54 9.98 6.00 12.55
N HIS A 55 10.55 7.00 11.87
CA HIS A 55 10.24 8.41 12.12
C HIS A 55 8.79 8.77 11.76
N MET A 56 8.28 8.22 10.66
CA MET A 56 6.90 8.46 10.21
C MET A 56 5.85 7.79 11.10
N ALA A 57 6.19 6.66 11.73
CA ALA A 57 5.30 6.00 12.68
C ALA A 57 4.97 6.83 13.94
N GLU A 58 5.83 7.78 14.29
CA GLU A 58 5.59 8.71 15.40
C GLU A 58 4.55 9.78 15.05
N LYS A 59 4.24 9.97 13.76
CA LYS A 59 3.37 11.04 13.28
C LYS A 59 1.93 10.54 13.13
N ARG A 60 1.03 11.09 13.93
CA ARG A 60 -0.40 10.70 13.93
C ARG A 60 -1.12 10.96 12.60
N TRP A 61 -0.60 11.86 11.78
CA TRP A 61 -1.15 12.19 10.46
C TRP A 61 -0.66 11.25 9.36
N CYS A 62 0.34 10.40 9.61
CA CYS A 62 0.92 9.55 8.58
C CYS A 62 0.12 8.24 8.45
N THR A 63 -0.58 8.09 7.32
CA THR A 63 -1.26 6.84 6.98
C THR A 63 -0.24 5.77 6.56
N PRO A 64 -0.11 4.64 7.29
CA PRO A 64 0.97 3.68 7.06
C PRO A 64 0.99 3.09 5.65
N SER A 65 -0.17 2.73 5.11
CA SER A 65 -0.28 2.10 3.79
C SER A 65 0.11 3.07 2.66
N LEU A 66 -0.35 4.32 2.74
CA LEU A 66 -0.08 5.35 1.73
C LEU A 66 1.39 5.81 1.78
N PHE A 67 1.95 5.94 2.98
CA PHE A 67 3.38 6.20 3.13
C PHE A 67 4.22 5.04 2.60
N ARG A 68 3.88 3.78 2.94
CA ARG A 68 4.63 2.60 2.46
C ARG A 68 4.66 2.53 0.94
N GLU A 69 3.52 2.76 0.29
CA GLU A 69 3.44 2.81 -1.17
C GLU A 69 4.40 3.87 -1.74
N ALA A 70 4.25 5.11 -1.29
CA ALA A 70 5.04 6.24 -1.78
C ALA A 70 6.55 6.06 -1.52
N PHE A 71 6.91 5.54 -0.34
CA PHE A 71 8.29 5.26 0.04
C PHE A 71 8.91 4.17 -0.84
N LEU A 72 8.18 3.09 -1.12
CA LEU A 72 8.69 2.04 -2.02
C LEU A 72 8.92 2.55 -3.43
N VAL A 73 8.04 3.42 -3.94
CA VAL A 73 8.23 4.08 -5.24
C VAL A 73 9.44 5.01 -5.19
N ALA A 74 9.63 5.78 -4.12
CA ALA A 74 10.82 6.62 -3.95
C ALA A 74 12.12 5.81 -3.99
N LEU A 75 12.18 4.66 -3.31
CA LEU A 75 13.36 3.77 -3.35
C LEU A 75 13.65 3.28 -4.77
N ASP A 76 12.62 2.95 -5.54
CA ASP A 76 12.76 2.51 -6.93
C ASP A 76 13.27 3.65 -7.82
N ARG A 77 12.63 4.82 -7.77
CA ARG A 77 12.98 5.99 -8.58
C ARG A 77 14.35 6.56 -8.26
N PHE A 78 14.77 6.50 -7.00
CA PHE A 78 16.09 6.96 -6.57
C PHE A 78 17.15 5.86 -6.61
N ASN A 79 16.81 4.67 -7.10
CA ASN A 79 17.71 3.53 -7.25
C ASN A 79 18.41 3.14 -5.93
N ILE A 80 17.65 3.17 -4.83
CA ILE A 80 18.10 2.80 -3.49
C ILE A 80 17.76 1.33 -3.25
N ALA A 81 18.79 0.51 -3.00
CA ALA A 81 18.61 -0.91 -2.77
C ALA A 81 17.80 -1.19 -1.51
N ARG A 82 16.78 -2.05 -1.65
CA ARG A 82 15.99 -2.57 -0.55
C ARG A 82 16.71 -3.76 0.06
N ASP A 83 16.67 -3.88 1.38
CA ASP A 83 17.23 -5.02 2.12
C ASP A 83 16.16 -5.68 3.00
N GLY A 84 16.52 -6.80 3.63
CA GLY A 84 15.63 -7.52 4.54
C GLY A 84 15.21 -6.68 5.76
N LEU A 85 15.97 -5.64 6.12
CA LEU A 85 15.66 -4.77 7.26
C LEU A 85 14.55 -3.75 6.94
N LEU A 86 14.24 -3.51 5.66
CA LEU A 86 13.13 -2.63 5.27
C LEU A 86 11.80 -3.13 5.83
N GLY A 87 11.51 -4.41 5.66
CA GLY A 87 10.29 -5.03 6.19
C GLY A 87 10.23 -4.95 7.71
N HIS A 88 11.37 -5.21 8.38
CA HIS A 88 11.47 -5.12 9.84
C HIS A 88 11.24 -3.68 10.34
N SER A 89 11.77 -2.68 9.65
CA SER A 89 11.60 -1.26 10.01
C SER A 89 10.15 -0.81 9.92
N PHE A 90 9.42 -1.24 8.88
CA PHE A 90 7.97 -1.01 8.77
C PHE A 90 7.18 -1.73 9.85
N ALA A 91 7.55 -2.98 10.20
CA ALA A 91 6.88 -3.74 11.25
C ALA A 91 7.08 -3.09 12.64
N LEU A 92 8.29 -2.61 12.94
CA LEU A 92 8.56 -1.92 14.20
C LEU A 92 7.87 -0.56 14.30
N GLY A 93 7.86 0.22 13.21
CA GLY A 93 7.18 1.51 13.17
C GLY A 93 5.66 1.37 13.23
N PHE A 94 5.07 0.58 12.32
CA PHE A 94 3.63 0.60 12.07
C PHE A 94 2.88 -0.68 12.49
N GLY A 95 3.60 -1.80 12.69
CA GLY A 95 3.05 -3.16 12.74
C GLY A 95 2.13 -3.49 13.92
N ILE A 96 2.12 -2.69 14.99
CA ILE A 96 1.16 -2.87 16.09
C ILE A 96 -0.07 -1.96 15.94
N ARG A 97 -0.01 -0.91 15.10
CA ARG A 97 -1.13 0.05 14.93
C ARG A 97 -2.00 -0.23 13.71
N ALA A 98 -1.47 -0.89 12.68
CA ALA A 98 -2.15 -1.07 11.39
C ALA A 98 -3.36 -2.03 11.43
N GLY A 99 -3.62 -2.68 12.56
CA GLY A 99 -4.75 -3.61 12.71
C GLY A 99 -5.42 -3.55 14.08
N GLN A 100 -5.21 -2.51 14.89
CA GLN A 100 -5.88 -2.42 16.18
C GLN A 100 -7.24 -1.75 16.00
N PRO A 101 -8.36 -2.50 16.02
CA PRO A 101 -9.66 -1.86 16.12
C PRO A 101 -9.69 -1.04 17.41
N THR A 102 -10.24 0.17 17.34
CA THR A 102 -10.60 0.96 18.52
C THR A 102 -11.39 0.06 19.48
N GLY A 103 -10.77 -0.34 20.60
CA GLY A 103 -11.38 -1.24 21.60
C GLY A 103 -10.64 -2.57 21.88
N PHE A 104 -9.48 -2.84 21.27
CA PHE A 104 -8.73 -4.06 21.57
C PHE A 104 -7.81 -3.89 22.80
N GLU A 105 -8.23 -4.47 23.92
CA GLU A 105 -7.41 -4.61 25.12
C GLU A 105 -6.53 -5.87 25.04
N GLY A 106 -5.33 -5.73 24.49
CA GLY A 106 -4.15 -6.50 24.93
C GLY A 106 -4.12 -8.03 24.74
N GLY A 107 -4.72 -8.59 23.68
CA GLY A 107 -4.61 -10.02 23.37
C GLY A 107 -3.61 -10.35 22.25
N PHE A 108 -2.98 -11.53 22.30
CA PHE A 108 -2.18 -12.06 21.18
C PHE A 108 -3.13 -12.60 20.10
N MET A 109 -3.13 -12.04 18.89
CA MET A 109 -3.89 -12.57 17.74
C MET A 109 -3.03 -13.53 16.93
N SER A 110 -3.64 -14.62 16.48
CA SER A 110 -2.99 -15.55 15.55
C SER A 110 -2.80 -14.91 14.19
N LEU A 111 -1.67 -15.16 13.53
CA LEU A 111 -1.36 -14.64 12.18
C LEU A 111 -2.46 -14.98 11.15
N GLY A 112 -3.16 -16.10 11.33
CA GLY A 112 -4.28 -16.51 10.49
C GLY A 112 -5.53 -15.64 10.64
N GLU A 113 -5.67 -14.86 11.72
CA GLU A 113 -6.77 -13.91 11.88
C GLU A 113 -6.49 -12.56 11.19
N ILE A 114 -5.21 -12.21 11.07
CA ILE A 114 -4.74 -10.98 10.40
C ILE A 114 -4.81 -11.14 8.88
N VAL A 115 -4.55 -12.35 8.36
CA VAL A 115 -4.59 -12.64 6.93
C VAL A 115 -5.86 -13.42 6.61
N ARG A 116 -6.97 -12.73 6.32
CA ARG A 116 -8.13 -13.37 5.67
C ARG A 116 -7.92 -13.41 4.16
N PRO A 117 -7.59 -14.56 3.55
CA PRO A 117 -7.65 -14.67 2.10
C PRO A 117 -9.09 -14.44 1.65
N LYS A 118 -9.28 -13.53 0.69
CA LYS A 118 -10.57 -13.27 0.03
C LYS A 118 -11.04 -14.59 -0.61
N PRO A 119 -12.16 -15.19 -0.19
CA PRO A 119 -12.65 -16.40 -0.83
C PRO A 119 -13.00 -16.06 -2.27
N ALA A 120 -12.38 -16.78 -3.21
CA ALA A 120 -12.71 -16.68 -4.62
C ALA A 120 -14.18 -17.06 -4.80
N ALA A 121 -14.96 -16.17 -5.42
CA ALA A 121 -16.36 -16.43 -5.73
C ALA A 121 -16.44 -17.68 -6.61
N ARG A 122 -17.12 -18.72 -6.13
CA ARG A 122 -17.47 -19.90 -6.93
C ARG A 122 -18.38 -19.42 -8.06
N MET A 123 -17.90 -19.52 -9.31
CA MET A 123 -18.78 -19.35 -10.47
C MET A 123 -19.80 -20.50 -10.48
N PRO A 124 -21.10 -20.23 -10.71
CA PRO A 124 -22.07 -21.29 -10.89
C PRO A 124 -21.75 -22.06 -12.17
N VAL A 125 -21.62 -23.37 -12.05
CA VAL A 125 -21.54 -24.31 -13.18
C VAL A 125 -22.86 -24.21 -13.94
N ALA A 126 -22.79 -23.86 -15.22
CA ALA A 126 -23.96 -23.85 -16.09
C ALA A 126 -24.50 -25.27 -16.24
N GLU A 127 -25.75 -25.46 -15.86
CA GLU A 127 -26.46 -26.73 -15.98
C GLU A 127 -26.72 -27.03 -17.46
N GLU A 128 -26.10 -28.10 -17.96
CA GLU A 128 -26.31 -28.62 -19.32
C GLU A 128 -27.75 -29.11 -19.46
N ARG A 129 -28.54 -28.40 -20.27
CA ARG A 129 -29.92 -28.74 -20.61
C ARG A 129 -29.94 -29.99 -21.50
N PRO A 130 -30.58 -31.11 -21.12
CA PRO A 130 -30.61 -32.30 -21.97
C PRO A 130 -31.44 -32.07 -23.23
N ALA A 131 -30.86 -32.42 -24.38
CA ALA A 131 -31.48 -32.37 -25.69
C ALA A 131 -32.64 -33.38 -25.78
N ARG A 132 -33.82 -32.92 -26.19
CA ARG A 132 -34.97 -33.79 -26.48
C ARG A 132 -34.71 -34.53 -27.80
N SER A 133 -34.50 -35.84 -27.70
CA SER A 133 -34.42 -36.76 -28.83
C SER A 133 -35.80 -36.93 -29.47
N ALA A 134 -35.88 -36.73 -30.78
CA ALA A 134 -37.05 -37.04 -31.59
C ALA A 134 -37.26 -38.56 -31.65
N GLY A 135 -38.47 -39.02 -31.30
CA GLY A 135 -38.90 -40.42 -31.40
C GLY A 135 -40.09 -40.54 -32.34
N LEU A 136 -39.80 -40.94 -33.58
CA LEU A 136 -40.74 -41.36 -34.62
C LEU A 136 -41.58 -42.56 -34.12
N ARG A 137 -42.91 -42.53 -34.29
CA ARG A 137 -43.74 -43.74 -34.21
C ARG A 137 -44.64 -43.85 -35.45
N ALA A 138 -44.39 -44.91 -36.21
CA ALA A 138 -45.30 -45.50 -37.18
C ALA A 138 -46.00 -46.69 -36.51
N THR A 139 -47.32 -46.80 -36.71
CA THR A 139 -48.15 -48.03 -36.65
C THR A 139 -49.47 -47.65 -37.35
N ALA A 140 -49.80 -48.16 -38.53
CA ALA A 140 -50.36 -49.48 -38.86
C ALA A 140 -51.82 -49.27 -39.32
#